data_AF-A0A3D0Y018-F1
#
_entry.id   AF-A0A3D0Y018-F1
#
_cell.length_a   1.000
_cell.length_b   1.000
_cell.length_c   1.000
_cell.angle_alpha   90.00
_cell.angle_beta   90.00
_cell.angle_gamma   90.00
#
_symmetry.space_group_name_H-M   'P 1'
#
loop_
_entity.id
_entity.type
_entity.pdbx_description
1 polymer ?
#
loop_
_entity_poly.entity_id
_entity_poly.type
_entity_poly.pdbx_seq_one_letter_code
_entity_poly.pdbx_strand_id
1 'polypeptide(L)'
;MSILNKYIKLKGQKKTKHRLGIKPKAITIIPNSNKARYKLYSYKERKGLAFKGFIEPDREKKLSADECIRFVSCFVINEKGEVLIEERSSKADRIHPGMKDLCSGHIDNWETPTQAMLRELHEELGINKEEAYSRLKRITENSPELFFTKNGIFACFYFFIKVKQESFKFQKDEITNITWVPMEKCFEQIRTGETRFPKKFDYNAIFDKIRECYKLTNETDGLGIE
;
A
#
# COMPACT_ATOMS: atom_id res chain seq x y z
N MET A 1 -4.25 29.52 16.18
CA MET A 1 -3.33 29.29 17.32
C MET A 1 -3.75 27.99 17.98
N SER A 2 -2.95 26.96 18.29
CA SER A 2 -1.53 26.86 18.56
C SER A 2 -1.15 25.36 18.61
N ILE A 3 -0.23 24.91 17.74
CA ILE A 3 0.78 23.87 18.07
C ILE A 3 2.20 24.39 17.75
N LEU A 4 2.33 25.47 16.97
CA LEU A 4 3.62 26.00 16.51
C LEU A 4 4.42 26.77 17.58
N ASN A 5 3.85 27.08 18.75
CA ASN A 5 4.50 27.97 19.73
C ASN A 5 5.23 27.28 20.90
N LYS A 6 5.38 25.95 20.90
CA LYS A 6 6.05 25.26 22.03
C LYS A 6 7.57 25.07 21.87
N TYR A 7 8.17 25.42 20.73
CA TYR A 7 9.60 25.21 20.47
C TYR A 7 10.48 26.47 20.48
N ILE A 8 9.93 27.64 20.81
CA ILE A 8 10.71 28.88 20.97
C ILE A 8 10.62 29.36 22.42
N LYS A 9 11.15 28.57 23.37
CA LYS A 9 11.39 29.09 24.73
C LYS A 9 12.47 28.33 25.51
N LEU A 10 13.63 28.10 24.90
CA LEU A 10 14.85 27.74 25.65
C LEU A 10 16.06 28.45 25.04
N LYS A 11 16.07 29.77 25.08
CA LYS A 11 17.31 30.55 25.01
C LYS A 11 17.31 31.58 26.13
N GLY A 12 18.17 31.36 27.12
CA GLY A 12 18.46 32.37 28.13
C GLY A 12 18.81 31.78 29.49
N GLN A 13 19.97 31.11 29.61
CA GLN A 13 20.76 31.11 30.85
C GLN A 13 22.21 30.68 30.52
N LYS A 14 23.18 31.44 31.05
CA LYS A 14 24.63 31.31 30.82
C LYS A 14 25.30 30.40 31.89
N LYS A 15 26.42 29.78 31.47
CA LYS A 15 27.48 29.04 32.22
C LYS A 15 27.09 27.60 32.59
N THR A 16 27.88 26.55 32.38
CA THR A 16 29.34 26.34 32.46
C THR A 16 29.84 25.29 31.42
N LYS A 17 31.12 25.36 31.03
CA LYS A 17 31.76 24.42 30.09
C LYS A 17 31.96 23.04 30.73
N HIS A 18 31.33 22.00 30.20
CA HIS A 18 31.84 20.62 30.22
C HIS A 18 31.71 20.06 28.79
N ARG A 19 32.85 19.75 28.16
CA ARG A 19 32.91 19.12 26.82
C ARG A 19 32.57 17.63 26.98
N LEU A 20 31.32 17.25 26.72
CA LEU A 20 30.98 15.88 26.34
C LEU A 20 30.86 15.84 24.82
N GLY A 21 31.80 15.13 24.19
CA GLY A 21 31.88 14.98 22.74
C GLY A 21 30.73 14.13 22.21
N ILE A 22 29.59 14.78 21.92
CA ILE A 22 28.51 14.17 21.13
C ILE A 22 28.65 14.75 19.72
N LYS A 23 29.08 13.91 18.76
CA LYS A 23 29.03 14.28 17.34
C LYS A 23 27.57 14.61 16.99
N PRO A 24 27.25 15.77 16.40
CA PRO A 24 25.88 16.04 15.98
C PRO A 24 25.46 14.97 14.98
N LYS A 25 24.43 14.19 15.31
CA LYS A 25 23.74 13.35 14.32
C LYS A 25 23.30 14.29 13.20
N ALA A 26 23.63 13.93 11.96
CA ALA A 26 23.16 14.64 10.79
C ALA A 26 21.65 14.81 10.89
N ILE A 27 21.20 16.06 11.06
CA ILE A 27 19.80 16.41 10.90
C ILE A 27 19.56 16.31 9.41
N THR A 28 18.98 15.19 8.96
CA THR A 28 18.47 15.08 7.60
C THR A 28 17.37 16.11 7.47
N ILE A 29 17.68 17.22 6.81
CA ILE A 29 16.70 18.20 6.38
C ILE A 29 15.77 17.44 5.43
N ILE A 30 14.55 17.12 5.89
CA ILE A 30 13.51 16.53 5.07
C ILE A 30 13.19 17.59 4.00
N PRO A 31 13.49 17.34 2.71
CA PRO A 31 13.14 18.30 1.68
C PRO A 31 11.62 18.42 1.67
N ASN A 32 11.13 19.65 1.85
CA ASN A 32 9.74 19.98 1.63
C ASN A 32 9.50 19.95 0.10
N SER A 33 9.26 18.77 -0.46
CA SER A 33 8.82 18.63 -1.84
C SER A 33 7.51 17.85 -1.83
N ASN A 34 6.39 18.56 -1.99
CA ASN A 34 5.01 18.05 -2.12
C ASN A 34 4.78 17.15 -3.36
N LYS A 35 5.81 16.44 -3.84
CA LYS A 35 5.73 15.62 -5.04
C LYS A 35 6.01 14.17 -4.69
N ALA A 36 5.05 13.30 -5.00
CA ALA A 36 5.16 11.86 -4.78
C ALA A 36 6.45 11.31 -5.42
N ARG A 37 7.13 10.41 -4.71
CA ARG A 37 8.38 9.77 -5.16
C ARG A 37 8.39 8.32 -4.71
N TYR A 38 8.70 7.43 -5.64
CA TYR A 38 8.73 6.00 -5.39
C TYR A 38 10.13 5.55 -4.98
N LYS A 39 10.19 4.65 -3.99
CA LYS A 39 11.44 3.96 -3.63
C LYS A 39 11.83 3.01 -4.76
N LEU A 40 13.03 3.18 -5.29
CA LEU A 40 13.64 2.31 -6.29
C LEU A 40 14.58 1.32 -5.60
N TYR A 41 14.48 0.06 -6.00
CA TYR A 41 15.34 -1.03 -5.57
C TYR A 41 16.02 -1.65 -6.79
N SER A 42 17.20 -2.24 -6.61
CA SER A 42 17.73 -3.26 -7.52
C SER A 42 17.44 -4.62 -6.95
N TYR A 43 17.05 -5.56 -7.80
CA TYR A 43 16.95 -6.97 -7.47
C TYR A 43 18.19 -7.73 -7.96
N LYS A 44 18.72 -8.60 -7.11
CA LYS A 44 19.70 -9.62 -7.50
C LYS A 44 19.30 -10.93 -6.84
N GLU A 45 19.12 -11.99 -7.62
CA GLU A 45 18.59 -13.29 -7.15
C GLU A 45 19.19 -13.77 -5.82
N ARG A 46 20.52 -13.74 -5.69
CA ARG A 46 21.22 -14.16 -4.46
C ARG A 46 21.24 -13.14 -3.32
N LYS A 47 20.92 -11.87 -3.58
CA LYS A 47 21.00 -10.77 -2.60
C LYS A 47 19.66 -10.12 -2.27
N GLY A 48 18.59 -10.51 -2.96
CA GLY A 48 17.27 -9.90 -2.83
C GLY A 48 17.22 -8.45 -3.31
N LEU A 49 16.34 -7.66 -2.69
CA LEU A 49 16.11 -6.26 -3.00
C LEU A 49 17.06 -5.35 -2.22
N ALA A 50 17.82 -4.52 -2.92
CA ALA A 50 18.67 -3.47 -2.34
C ALA A 50 18.16 -2.08 -2.76
N PHE A 51 18.02 -1.17 -1.79
CA PHE A 51 17.57 0.20 -2.05
C PHE A 51 18.59 0.97 -2.91
N LYS A 52 18.13 1.60 -4.01
CA LYS A 52 18.96 2.42 -4.92
C LYS A 52 18.73 3.92 -4.76
N GLY A 53 17.55 4.34 -4.33
CA GLY A 53 17.18 5.75 -4.27
C GLY A 53 15.70 5.98 -4.56
N PHE A 54 15.39 7.15 -5.08
CA PHE A 54 14.02 7.58 -5.37
C PHE A 54 13.85 7.92 -6.84
N ILE A 55 12.66 7.68 -7.37
CA ILE A 55 12.28 8.06 -8.72
C ILE A 55 10.97 8.86 -8.70
N GLU A 56 10.82 9.74 -9.68
CA GLU A 56 9.54 10.41 -9.94
C GLU A 56 8.56 9.42 -10.63
N PRO A 57 7.24 9.55 -10.43
CA PRO A 57 6.24 8.60 -10.94
C PRO A 57 6.35 8.28 -12.44
N ASP A 58 6.58 9.30 -13.28
CA ASP A 58 6.69 9.11 -14.73
C ASP A 58 7.83 8.17 -15.16
N ARG A 59 8.84 7.98 -14.30
CA ARG A 59 9.98 7.10 -14.56
C ARG A 59 9.62 5.62 -14.43
N GLU A 60 8.52 5.27 -13.77
CA GLU A 60 8.00 3.90 -13.71
C GLU A 60 7.78 3.29 -15.11
N LYS A 61 7.44 4.11 -16.11
CA LYS A 61 7.25 3.62 -17.49
C LYS A 61 8.56 3.18 -18.16
N LYS A 62 9.72 3.41 -17.52
CA LYS A 62 11.08 3.19 -18.06
C LYS A 62 12.01 2.50 -17.05
N LEU A 63 11.49 1.56 -16.24
CA LEU A 63 12.36 0.75 -15.37
C LEU A 63 13.23 -0.22 -16.21
N SER A 64 14.46 -0.47 -15.78
CA SER A 64 15.27 -1.58 -16.28
C SER A 64 14.81 -2.91 -15.68
N ALA A 65 15.18 -4.03 -16.30
CA ALA A 65 14.75 -5.37 -15.88
C ALA A 65 15.17 -5.76 -14.44
N ASP A 66 16.24 -5.17 -13.92
CA ASP A 66 16.72 -5.39 -12.54
C ASP A 66 16.17 -4.38 -11.54
N GLU A 67 15.44 -3.36 -12.00
CA GLU A 67 14.88 -2.33 -11.16
C GLU A 67 13.50 -2.68 -10.66
N CYS A 68 13.26 -2.35 -9.40
CA CYS A 68 12.08 -2.74 -8.68
C CYS A 68 11.45 -1.56 -7.95
N ILE A 69 10.13 -1.48 -8.02
CA ILE A 69 9.30 -0.58 -7.21
C ILE A 69 8.28 -1.40 -6.42
N ARG A 70 7.79 -0.84 -5.32
CA ARG A 70 6.94 -1.55 -4.36
C ARG A 70 5.53 -0.98 -4.30
N PHE A 71 4.57 -1.87 -4.11
CA PHE A 71 3.15 -1.60 -4.06
C PHE A 71 2.49 -2.32 -2.89
N VAL A 72 1.30 -1.88 -2.54
CA VAL A 72 0.35 -2.58 -1.69
C VAL A 72 -0.93 -2.84 -2.46
N SER A 73 -1.59 -3.95 -2.14
CA SER A 73 -2.92 -4.29 -2.66
C SER A 73 -3.76 -4.92 -1.55
N CYS A 74 -5.02 -4.50 -1.41
CA CYS A 74 -5.91 -4.99 -0.37
C CYS A 74 -7.13 -5.72 -0.94
N PHE A 75 -7.39 -6.93 -0.44
CA PHE A 75 -8.69 -7.56 -0.57
C PHE A 75 -9.64 -6.94 0.47
N VAL A 76 -10.44 -5.97 0.04
CA VAL A 76 -11.55 -5.40 0.82
C VAL A 76 -12.77 -6.31 0.64
N ILE A 77 -13.20 -6.98 1.71
CA ILE A 77 -14.24 -8.02 1.64
C ILE A 77 -15.41 -7.65 2.54
N ASN A 78 -16.64 -7.76 2.02
CA ASN A 78 -17.85 -7.53 2.81
C ASN A 78 -18.29 -8.78 3.59
N GLU A 79 -19.33 -8.63 4.41
CA GLU A 79 -19.92 -9.71 5.22
C GLU A 79 -20.54 -10.86 4.40
N LYS A 80 -20.74 -10.67 3.09
CA LYS A 80 -21.26 -11.70 2.17
C LYS A 80 -20.15 -12.49 1.49
N GLY A 81 -18.88 -12.20 1.78
CA GLY A 81 -17.73 -12.83 1.14
C GLY A 81 -17.55 -12.34 -0.30
N GLU A 82 -17.95 -11.11 -0.58
CA GLU A 82 -17.70 -10.44 -1.87
C GLU A 82 -16.51 -9.51 -1.72
N VAL A 83 -15.60 -9.53 -2.70
CA VAL A 83 -14.44 -8.66 -2.81
C VAL A 83 -14.82 -7.40 -3.58
N LEU A 84 -14.41 -6.24 -3.09
CA LEU A 84 -14.53 -4.98 -3.81
C LEU A 84 -13.50 -4.93 -4.93
N ILE A 85 -13.98 -4.72 -6.15
CA ILE A 85 -13.16 -4.52 -7.35
C ILE A 85 -13.37 -3.09 -7.85
N GLU A 86 -12.27 -2.41 -8.11
CA GLU A 86 -12.22 -1.06 -8.63
C GLU A 86 -12.05 -1.09 -10.15
N GLU A 87 -12.80 -0.27 -10.86
CA GLU A 87 -12.51 0.07 -12.24
C GLU A 87 -11.66 1.35 -12.26
N ARG A 88 -10.40 1.19 -12.67
CA ARG A 88 -9.43 2.29 -12.73
C ARG A 88 -9.91 3.37 -13.69
N SER A 89 -9.66 4.63 -13.33
CA SER A 89 -9.98 5.79 -14.16
C SER A 89 -9.49 5.62 -15.60
N SER A 90 -10.36 5.91 -16.56
CA SER A 90 -10.05 5.79 -17.99
C SER A 90 -9.19 6.95 -18.53
N LYS A 91 -8.68 7.82 -17.66
CA LYS A 91 -7.81 8.94 -18.06
C LYS A 91 -6.50 8.41 -18.66
N ALA A 92 -6.08 9.01 -19.78
CA ALA A 92 -5.00 8.51 -20.63
C ALA A 92 -3.59 8.58 -20.00
N ASP A 93 -3.42 9.38 -18.94
CA ASP A 93 -2.15 9.51 -18.20
C ASP A 93 -1.92 8.36 -17.21
N ARG A 94 -2.99 7.63 -16.84
CA ARG A 94 -2.94 6.50 -15.92
C ARG A 94 -2.37 5.25 -16.58
N ILE A 95 -1.62 4.48 -15.78
CA ILE A 95 -1.17 3.14 -16.16
C ILE A 95 -2.37 2.17 -15.99
N HIS A 96 -2.66 1.37 -17.01
CA HIS A 96 -3.79 0.41 -17.09
C HIS A 96 -5.20 1.04 -16.96
N PRO A 97 -5.59 1.99 -17.82
CA PRO A 97 -6.91 2.63 -17.75
C PRO A 97 -8.04 1.62 -18.02
N GLY A 98 -9.13 1.72 -17.25
CA GLY A 98 -10.32 0.85 -17.39
C GLY A 98 -10.12 -0.62 -16.98
N MET A 99 -8.93 -0.99 -16.49
CA MET A 99 -8.70 -2.32 -15.96
C MET A 99 -9.28 -2.46 -14.54
N LYS A 100 -9.69 -3.67 -14.20
CA LYS A 100 -10.09 -4.04 -12.84
C LYS A 100 -8.86 -4.12 -11.94
N ASP A 101 -8.99 -3.59 -10.73
CA ASP A 101 -7.97 -3.58 -9.69
C ASP A 101 -8.58 -3.93 -8.33
N LEU A 102 -7.70 -4.26 -7.39
CA LEU A 102 -8.00 -4.17 -5.96
C LEU A 102 -7.61 -2.76 -5.49
N CYS A 103 -8.09 -2.30 -4.33
CA CYS A 103 -7.57 -1.08 -3.69
C CYS A 103 -6.06 -1.21 -3.52
N SER A 104 -5.31 -0.41 -4.28
CA SER A 104 -3.88 -0.63 -4.52
C SER A 104 -3.15 0.66 -4.81
N GLY A 105 -1.93 0.77 -4.27
CA GLY A 105 -1.10 1.93 -4.59
C GLY A 105 0.37 1.72 -4.28
N HIS A 106 1.16 2.73 -4.64
CA HIS A 106 2.60 2.71 -4.45
C HIS A 106 2.96 2.94 -2.99
N ILE A 107 4.08 2.34 -2.56
CA ILE A 107 4.66 2.71 -1.27
C ILE A 107 5.50 3.96 -1.45
N ASP A 108 4.98 5.08 -0.95
CA ASP A 108 5.61 6.38 -1.03
C ASP A 108 6.82 6.51 -0.09
N ASN A 109 7.48 7.66 -0.19
CA ASN A 109 8.66 7.93 0.61
C ASN A 109 8.33 7.86 2.12
N TRP A 110 9.25 7.26 2.88
CA TRP A 110 9.14 7.10 4.35
C TRP A 110 7.99 6.24 4.88
N GLU A 111 7.13 5.69 4.03
CA GLU A 111 6.05 4.79 4.47
C GLU A 111 6.54 3.34 4.64
N THR A 112 5.98 2.67 5.65
CA THR A 112 5.89 1.20 5.72
C THR A 112 4.76 0.70 4.81
N PRO A 113 4.76 -0.59 4.41
CA PRO A 113 3.65 -1.15 3.65
C PRO A 113 2.28 -0.95 4.33
N THR A 114 2.21 -1.14 5.66
CA THR A 114 0.95 -0.93 6.39
C THR A 114 0.50 0.53 6.34
N GLN A 115 1.41 1.49 6.53
CA GLN A 115 1.05 2.92 6.44
C GLN A 115 0.57 3.29 5.03
N ALA A 116 1.23 2.79 3.99
CA ALA A 116 0.79 2.99 2.61
C ALA A 116 -0.63 2.42 2.43
N MET A 117 -0.89 1.20 2.90
CA MET A 117 -2.20 0.59 2.75
C MET A 117 -3.33 1.36 3.46
N LEU A 118 -3.08 1.87 4.67
CA LEU A 118 -4.06 2.71 5.37
C LEU A 118 -4.31 4.04 4.65
N ARG A 119 -3.29 4.59 4.00
CA ARG A 119 -3.42 5.79 3.18
C ARG A 119 -4.29 5.51 1.96
N GLU A 120 -4.00 4.48 1.18
CA GLU A 120 -4.80 4.14 -0.01
C GLU A 120 -6.25 3.82 0.34
N LEU A 121 -6.52 2.98 1.37
CA LEU A 121 -7.89 2.68 1.81
C LEU A 121 -8.70 3.94 2.16
N HIS A 122 -8.04 4.94 2.73
CA HIS A 122 -8.66 6.22 3.07
C HIS A 122 -8.82 7.13 1.85
N GLU A 123 -7.80 7.25 1.00
CA GLU A 123 -7.81 8.13 -0.17
C GLU A 123 -8.76 7.61 -1.26
N GLU A 124 -8.68 6.32 -1.57
CA GLU A 124 -9.42 5.68 -2.66
C GLU A 124 -10.86 5.34 -2.27
N LEU A 125 -11.11 4.87 -1.04
CA LEU A 125 -12.43 4.37 -0.61
C LEU A 125 -13.08 5.18 0.52
N GLY A 126 -12.34 6.09 1.16
CA GLY A 126 -12.84 6.87 2.29
C GLY A 126 -12.92 6.10 3.61
N ILE A 127 -12.28 4.93 3.72
CA ILE A 127 -12.28 4.13 4.94
C ILE A 127 -11.48 4.86 6.02
N ASN A 128 -12.03 4.97 7.23
CA ASN A 128 -11.35 5.62 8.34
C ASN A 128 -10.03 4.88 8.68
N LYS A 129 -8.93 5.61 8.85
CA LYS A 129 -7.60 5.02 9.08
C LYS A 129 -7.49 4.28 10.41
N GLU A 130 -8.14 4.75 11.46
CA GLU A 130 -8.09 4.15 12.80
C GLU A 130 -8.89 2.84 12.81
N GLU A 131 -10.07 2.85 12.20
CA GLU A 131 -10.89 1.64 11.98
C GLU A 131 -10.17 0.63 11.08
N ALA A 132 -9.56 1.10 9.99
CA ALA A 132 -8.79 0.23 9.12
C ALA A 132 -7.62 -0.39 9.89
N TYR A 133 -6.89 0.39 10.71
CA TYR A 133 -5.73 -0.10 11.44
C TYR A 133 -6.04 -1.25 12.38
N SER A 134 -7.19 -1.24 13.07
CA SER A 134 -7.57 -2.32 13.99
C SER A 134 -7.96 -3.62 13.28
N ARG A 135 -8.43 -3.55 12.03
CA ARG A 135 -8.94 -4.70 11.27
C ARG A 135 -8.02 -5.19 10.16
N LEU A 136 -7.09 -4.36 9.70
CA LEU A 136 -6.20 -4.65 8.58
C LEU A 136 -5.25 -5.79 8.93
N LYS A 137 -5.29 -6.86 8.13
CA LYS A 137 -4.37 -8.00 8.24
C LYS A 137 -3.42 -8.00 7.05
N ARG A 138 -2.14 -8.26 7.31
CA ARG A 138 -1.12 -8.39 6.27
C ARG A 138 -0.99 -9.85 5.86
N ILE A 139 -1.13 -10.14 4.57
CA ILE A 139 -1.13 -11.49 4.01
C ILE A 139 0.29 -11.94 3.65
N THR A 140 1.06 -11.03 3.05
CA THR A 140 2.49 -11.22 2.77
C THR A 140 3.31 -10.66 3.93
N GLU A 141 3.50 -11.45 4.97
CA GLU A 141 4.07 -11.03 6.26
C GLU A 141 5.55 -10.61 6.17
N ASN A 142 6.39 -11.44 5.55
CA ASN A 142 7.85 -11.28 5.60
C ASN A 142 8.42 -10.56 4.38
N SER A 143 7.89 -10.84 3.18
CA SER A 143 8.40 -10.33 1.91
C SER A 143 7.26 -10.03 0.94
N PRO A 144 7.43 -9.08 0.03
CA PRO A 144 6.47 -8.86 -1.05
C PRO A 144 6.57 -9.99 -2.07
N GLU A 145 5.48 -10.23 -2.80
CA GLU A 145 5.53 -11.05 -4.01
C GLU A 145 6.17 -10.26 -5.16
N LEU A 146 7.05 -10.92 -5.91
CA LEU A 146 7.81 -10.29 -6.99
C LEU A 146 7.23 -10.67 -8.36
N PHE A 147 6.80 -9.67 -9.11
CA PHE A 147 6.34 -9.82 -10.48
C PHE A 147 7.41 -9.32 -11.44
N PHE A 148 8.03 -10.25 -12.16
CA PHE A 148 9.06 -9.95 -13.15
C PHE A 148 8.42 -9.65 -14.50
N THR A 149 8.71 -8.46 -15.04
CA THR A 149 8.25 -8.05 -16.37
C THR A 149 9.44 -7.60 -17.21
N LYS A 150 9.21 -7.44 -18.52
CA LYS A 150 10.21 -6.81 -19.42
C LYS A 150 10.53 -5.36 -19.05
N ASN A 151 9.64 -4.70 -18.32
CA ASN A 151 9.72 -3.29 -17.96
C ASN A 151 9.96 -3.12 -16.44
N GLY A 152 10.74 -4.01 -15.85
CA GLY A 152 11.09 -3.99 -14.42
C GLY A 152 10.28 -4.93 -13.54
N ILE A 153 10.52 -4.84 -12.24
CA ILE A 153 10.02 -5.75 -11.21
C ILE A 153 9.04 -5.01 -10.30
N PHE A 154 7.86 -5.59 -10.12
CA PHE A 154 6.82 -5.03 -9.25
C PHE A 154 6.73 -5.88 -8.00
N ALA A 155 7.04 -5.30 -6.85
CA ALA A 155 7.03 -5.99 -5.56
C ALA A 155 5.78 -5.63 -4.76
N CYS A 156 4.83 -6.54 -4.63
CA CYS A 156 3.53 -6.27 -4.03
C CYS A 156 3.38 -6.89 -2.64
N PHE A 157 2.93 -6.10 -1.67
CA PHE A 157 2.45 -6.62 -0.40
C PHE A 157 0.93 -6.74 -0.43
N TYR A 158 0.41 -7.91 -0.08
CA TYR A 158 -1.03 -8.15 -0.02
C TYR A 158 -1.56 -7.95 1.40
N PHE A 159 -2.75 -7.36 1.48
CA PHE A 159 -3.50 -7.13 2.70
C PHE A 159 -4.94 -7.64 2.55
N PHE A 160 -5.59 -7.77 3.69
CA PHE A 160 -7.00 -8.12 3.84
C PHE A 160 -7.64 -7.18 4.84
N ILE A 161 -8.86 -6.75 4.54
CA ILE A 161 -9.73 -6.10 5.51
C ILE A 161 -11.18 -6.54 5.27
N LYS A 162 -11.86 -6.93 6.35
CA LYS A 162 -13.30 -7.13 6.34
C LYS A 162 -14.00 -5.81 6.69
N VAL A 163 -15.00 -5.45 5.91
CA VAL A 163 -15.78 -4.22 6.07
C VAL A 163 -17.28 -4.53 6.09
N LYS A 164 -18.06 -3.67 6.72
CA LYS A 164 -19.51 -3.68 6.53
C LYS A 164 -19.82 -3.13 5.15
N GLN A 165 -20.89 -3.61 4.53
CA GLN A 165 -21.29 -3.11 3.22
C GLN A 165 -21.82 -1.67 3.38
N GLU A 166 -20.93 -0.70 3.21
CA GLU A 166 -21.22 0.73 3.36
C GLU A 166 -21.14 1.47 2.02
N SER A 167 -21.69 2.68 1.98
CA SER A 167 -21.50 3.60 0.86
C SER A 167 -20.09 4.18 0.91
N PHE A 168 -19.19 3.69 0.07
CA PHE A 168 -17.85 4.28 -0.07
C PHE A 168 -17.91 5.63 -0.78
N LYS A 169 -17.10 6.57 -0.30
CA LYS A 169 -16.85 7.83 -0.98
C LYS A 169 -15.51 7.70 -1.70
N PHE A 170 -15.56 7.29 -2.96
CA PHE A 170 -14.34 7.07 -3.72
C PHE A 170 -13.84 8.33 -4.42
N GLN A 171 -12.51 8.39 -4.60
CA GLN A 171 -11.85 9.46 -5.34
C GLN A 171 -12.06 9.26 -6.85
N LYS A 172 -12.93 10.07 -7.44
CA LYS A 172 -13.31 9.97 -8.87
C LYS A 172 -12.15 10.14 -9.87
N ASP A 173 -11.03 10.72 -9.42
CA ASP A 173 -9.82 10.85 -10.24
C ASP A 173 -8.99 9.56 -10.32
N GLU A 174 -9.21 8.62 -9.41
CA GLU A 174 -8.56 7.32 -9.29
C GLU A 174 -9.49 6.22 -9.83
N ILE A 175 -10.76 6.27 -9.42
CA ILE A 175 -11.75 5.20 -9.59
C ILE A 175 -12.97 5.73 -10.34
N THR A 176 -13.38 5.01 -11.39
CA THR A 176 -14.62 5.32 -12.14
C THR A 176 -15.82 4.57 -11.61
N ASN A 177 -15.62 3.33 -11.15
CA ASN A 177 -16.68 2.48 -10.63
C ASN A 177 -16.12 1.48 -9.60
N ILE A 178 -17.00 0.97 -8.74
CA ILE A 178 -16.69 -0.14 -7.83
C ILE A 178 -17.76 -1.22 -7.97
N THR A 179 -17.34 -2.47 -7.90
CA THR A 179 -18.26 -3.62 -7.95
C THR A 179 -17.91 -4.63 -6.87
N TRP A 180 -18.93 -5.22 -6.26
CA TRP A 180 -18.77 -6.36 -5.36
C TRP A 180 -18.82 -7.64 -6.18
N VAL A 181 -17.80 -8.48 -6.02
CA VAL A 181 -17.66 -9.73 -6.76
C VAL A 181 -17.47 -10.87 -5.78
N PRO A 182 -18.23 -11.98 -5.87
CA PRO A 182 -18.02 -13.15 -5.02
C PRO A 182 -16.53 -13.56 -4.99
N MET A 183 -15.98 -13.85 -3.81
CA MET A 183 -14.54 -14.06 -3.60
C MET A 183 -13.91 -15.03 -4.61
N GLU A 184 -14.51 -16.20 -4.81
CA GLU A 184 -13.98 -17.19 -5.75
C GLU A 184 -14.01 -16.73 -7.20
N LYS A 185 -15.02 -15.92 -7.57
CA LYS A 185 -15.09 -15.29 -8.89
C LYS A 185 -14.01 -14.22 -9.05
N CYS A 186 -13.74 -13.42 -8.02
CA CYS A 186 -12.63 -12.47 -8.01
C CYS A 186 -11.27 -13.18 -8.18
N PHE A 187 -11.05 -14.27 -7.45
CA PHE A 187 -9.83 -15.08 -7.60
C PHE A 187 -9.68 -15.61 -9.02
N GLU A 188 -10.76 -16.07 -9.64
CA GLU A 188 -10.73 -16.49 -11.04
C GLU A 188 -10.39 -15.33 -11.98
N GLN A 189 -10.99 -14.15 -11.79
CA GLN A 189 -10.66 -12.96 -12.60
C GLN A 189 -9.17 -12.58 -12.51
N ILE A 190 -8.55 -12.74 -11.33
CA ILE A 190 -7.10 -12.54 -11.16
C ILE A 190 -6.32 -13.62 -11.93
N ARG A 191 -6.70 -14.90 -11.81
CA ARG A 191 -6.01 -16.00 -12.52
C ARG A 191 -6.16 -15.93 -14.04
N THR A 192 -7.29 -15.47 -14.55
CA THR A 192 -7.56 -15.43 -16.00
C THR A 192 -6.94 -14.22 -16.68
N GLY A 193 -6.52 -13.21 -15.90
CA GLY A 193 -5.96 -11.94 -16.38
C GLY A 193 -7.03 -10.91 -16.74
N GLU A 194 -8.23 -11.00 -16.15
CA GLU A 194 -9.28 -9.98 -16.26
C GLU A 194 -9.02 -8.75 -15.37
N THR A 195 -8.02 -8.83 -14.51
CA THR A 195 -7.52 -7.72 -13.67
C THR A 195 -6.11 -7.31 -14.13
N ARG A 196 -5.56 -6.23 -13.55
CA ARG A 196 -4.19 -5.80 -13.85
C ARG A 196 -3.09 -6.72 -13.28
N PHE A 197 -3.46 -7.70 -12.45
CA PHE A 197 -2.52 -8.60 -11.82
C PHE A 197 -1.96 -9.62 -12.83
N PRO A 198 -0.67 -10.00 -12.74
CA PRO A 198 -0.06 -10.93 -13.69
C PRO A 198 -0.72 -12.31 -13.77
N LYS A 199 -1.28 -12.66 -14.92
CA LYS A 199 -1.87 -13.99 -15.20
C LYS A 199 -0.93 -15.19 -14.90
N LYS A 200 0.38 -15.01 -15.07
CA LYS A 200 1.39 -16.09 -14.96
C LYS A 200 2.03 -16.17 -13.56
N PHE A 201 1.29 -15.81 -12.52
CA PHE A 201 1.74 -15.89 -11.14
C PHE A 201 0.86 -16.87 -10.34
N ASP A 202 1.47 -17.61 -9.42
CA ASP A 202 0.73 -18.53 -8.54
C ASP A 202 0.20 -17.79 -7.31
N TYR A 203 -1.09 -17.50 -7.32
CA TYR A 203 -1.78 -16.79 -6.24
C TYR A 203 -2.33 -17.69 -5.14
N ASN A 204 -2.16 -19.02 -5.23
CA ASN A 204 -2.87 -19.97 -4.34
C ASN A 204 -2.60 -19.69 -2.85
N ALA A 205 -1.34 -19.49 -2.47
CA ALA A 205 -0.99 -19.19 -1.09
C ALA A 205 -1.60 -17.87 -0.58
N ILE A 206 -1.77 -16.87 -1.44
CA ILE A 206 -2.46 -15.62 -1.10
C ILE A 206 -3.95 -15.91 -0.90
N PHE A 207 -4.58 -16.57 -1.85
CA PHE A 207 -6.02 -16.86 -1.82
C PHE A 207 -6.41 -17.72 -0.63
N ASP A 208 -5.62 -18.73 -0.28
CA ASP A 208 -5.85 -19.57 0.89
C ASP A 208 -5.80 -18.76 2.18
N LYS A 209 -4.82 -17.86 2.33
CA LYS A 209 -4.74 -16.94 3.47
C LYS A 209 -5.89 -15.95 3.52
N ILE A 210 -6.38 -15.49 2.37
CA ILE A 210 -7.58 -14.62 2.32
C ILE A 210 -8.80 -15.37 2.83
N ARG A 211 -9.02 -16.61 2.40
CA ARG A 211 -10.12 -17.46 2.89
C ARG A 211 -10.01 -17.71 4.38
N GLU A 212 -8.81 -18.02 4.86
CA GLU A 212 -8.52 -18.22 6.28
C GLU A 212 -8.84 -16.97 7.10
N CYS A 213 -8.32 -15.81 6.69
CA CYS A 213 -8.60 -14.53 7.35
C CYS A 213 -10.10 -14.24 7.40
N TYR A 214 -10.81 -14.43 6.29
CA TYR A 214 -12.25 -14.20 6.22
C TYR A 214 -13.03 -15.11 7.18
N LYS A 215 -12.71 -16.42 7.19
CA LYS A 215 -13.31 -17.39 8.11
C LYS A 215 -13.07 -17.00 9.57
N LEU A 216 -11.83 -16.72 9.95
CA LEU A 216 -11.47 -16.34 11.32
C LEU A 216 -12.19 -15.06 11.77
N THR A 217 -12.31 -14.06 10.90
CA THR A 217 -13.06 -12.83 11.23
C THR A 217 -14.55 -13.07 11.44
N ASN A 218 -15.18 -13.99 10.70
CA ASN A 218 -16.59 -14.32 10.92
C ASN A 218 -16.81 -15.05 12.25
N GLU A 219 -15.87 -15.90 12.64
CA GLU A 219 -15.91 -16.59 13.94
C GLU A 219 -15.78 -15.61 15.10
N THR A 220 -14.87 -14.62 15.02
CA THR A 220 -14.72 -13.60 16.07
C THR A 220 -15.94 -12.69 16.18
N ASP A 221 -16.52 -12.27 15.04
CA ASP A 221 -17.70 -11.40 15.03
C ASP A 221 -18.92 -12.12 15.66
N GLY A 222 -19.08 -13.43 15.40
CA GLY A 222 -20.14 -14.25 15.98
C GLY A 222 -20.00 -14.47 17.50
N LEU A 223 -18.81 -14.25 18.06
CA LEU A 223 -18.54 -14.34 19.50
C LEU A 223 -18.70 -13.00 20.23
N GLY A 224 -18.94 -11.89 19.51
CA GLY A 224 -19.12 -10.56 20.09
C GLY A 224 -17.85 -9.99 20.75
N ILE A 225 -16.67 -10.43 20.32
CA ILE A 225 -15.38 -9.96 20.81
C ILE A 225 -14.87 -8.90 19.82
N GLU A 226 -15.15 -7.62 20.09
CA GLU A 226 -14.53 -6.48 19.39
C GLU A 226 -13.25 -5.99 20.08
#